data_AF-A0A2P6MYI8-F1
#
_entry.id   AF-A0A2P6MYI8-F1
#
_cell.length_a   1.000
_cell.length_b   1.000
_cell.length_c   1.000
_cell.angle_alpha   90.00
_cell.angle_beta   90.00
_cell.angle_gamma   90.00
#
_symmetry.space_group_name_H-M   'P 1'
#
loop_
_entity.id
_entity.type
_entity.pdbx_description
1 polymer ?
#
loop_
_entity_poly.entity_id
_entity_poly.type
_entity_poly.pdbx_seq_one_letter_code
_entity_poly.pdbx_strand_id
1 'polypeptide(L)'
;MLTSIITLLIVTLAAVLAQEPTVTYPGNNTVVGVAVSGGVNVYRKIPFARPPAPIYLNDTNQFYNGTQYAPECIQSVNAGSEDCLYLAVYVPPGATNTSKLPVRHWIYGGSYTSGDYYSDGYYDGTALAAQTNTIVVASNYRVGILGFFVSTTTINSSSTGNYGLLDQQTALRWTHENIAAFGGDPNNVTIFGESAGGSSVNFQLLMNGSWPYFRRAIIESGGPWNFRTIKQLTALNDYLLNSLGLSNCDLACLQGLSVDLLANIPAVPFGQPVIDGTLITDQPLNLWRAGKFKPNVELIIGINANEGTTLGSGSYAATANLTAQGVFQSLNLAYNVDPTYANQLAAAYGFPQRWPVSPNVNTDSVYPVWANFIGDYFIKCGNLGLAEFAVANNASVFTYYFYYNNNTRLGTYHSYEIAFVWNNTKFFNGGDTDGLVSQIFVDHFESFQNTGSPGADWQPYSQGNNNTFYIGGVSPFSGPFPRLATCDLIMPLLMNTYTPVTATGTGGTSSASATATGFTNSVTSNNPPTNSNDGARLTFALFSIVVFVSLLV
;
A
#
# COMPACT_ATOMS: atom_id res chain seq x y z
N MET A 1 -60.51 -30.99 31.80
CA MET A 1 -59.99 -31.15 30.43
C MET A 1 -59.44 -29.83 29.89
N LEU A 2 -58.44 -29.24 30.57
CA LEU A 2 -57.84 -27.95 30.16
C LEU A 2 -56.31 -27.91 30.41
N THR A 3 -55.71 -29.06 30.71
CA THR A 3 -54.28 -29.20 31.01
C THR A 3 -53.51 -29.96 29.93
N SER A 4 -54.15 -30.32 28.81
CA SER A 4 -53.52 -31.11 27.73
C SER A 4 -53.36 -30.36 26.41
N ILE A 5 -53.71 -29.06 26.35
CA ILE A 5 -53.55 -28.23 25.14
C ILE A 5 -52.29 -27.35 25.22
N ILE A 6 -51.74 -27.12 26.41
CA ILE A 6 -50.56 -26.24 26.60
C ILE A 6 -49.25 -26.98 26.31
N THR A 7 -49.21 -28.31 26.43
CA THR A 7 -48.00 -29.11 26.16
C THR A 7 -47.76 -29.35 24.67
N LEU A 8 -48.75 -29.09 23.80
CA LEU A 8 -48.61 -29.20 22.34
C LEU A 8 -48.31 -27.85 21.66
N LEU A 9 -48.32 -26.73 22.40
CA LEU A 9 -47.95 -25.41 21.87
C LEU A 9 -46.49 -25.02 22.17
N ILE A 10 -45.75 -25.85 22.92
CA ILE A 10 -44.36 -25.57 23.34
C ILE A 10 -43.33 -26.36 22.51
N VAL A 11 -43.76 -27.23 21.58
CA VAL A 11 -42.85 -28.00 20.68
C VAL A 11 -42.76 -27.40 19.27
N THR A 12 -43.41 -26.26 19.00
CA THR A 12 -43.21 -25.48 17.75
C THR A 12 -42.66 -24.09 18.01
N LEU A 13 -41.86 -23.91 19.06
CA LEU A 13 -40.73 -22.98 18.93
C LEU A 13 -39.67 -23.76 18.16
N ALA A 14 -39.84 -23.82 16.83
CA ALA A 14 -38.68 -24.05 15.99
C ALA A 14 -37.69 -22.97 16.42
N ALA A 15 -36.62 -23.38 17.10
CA ALA A 15 -35.38 -22.68 16.95
C ALA A 15 -35.16 -22.65 15.44
N VAL A 16 -35.56 -21.54 14.81
CA VAL A 16 -35.03 -21.17 13.51
C VAL A 16 -33.55 -21.01 13.81
N LEU A 17 -32.80 -22.11 13.72
CA LEU A 17 -31.36 -22.03 13.53
C LEU A 17 -31.24 -21.08 12.36
N ALA A 18 -30.75 -19.86 12.63
CA ALA A 18 -30.52 -18.89 11.59
C ALA A 18 -29.71 -19.61 10.52
N GLN A 19 -30.33 -19.85 9.36
CA GLN A 19 -29.69 -20.63 8.32
C GLN A 19 -28.47 -19.84 7.89
N GLU A 20 -27.29 -20.45 7.97
CA GLU A 20 -26.04 -19.78 7.61
C GLU A 20 -26.17 -19.24 6.18
N PRO A 21 -25.86 -17.95 5.97
CA PRO A 21 -26.04 -17.33 4.68
C PRO A 21 -25.15 -18.04 3.66
N THR A 22 -25.71 -18.38 2.50
CA THR A 22 -25.05 -19.21 1.49
C THR A 22 -25.15 -18.54 0.14
N VAL A 23 -24.02 -18.43 -0.58
CA VAL A 23 -23.96 -17.90 -1.94
C VAL A 23 -23.37 -18.95 -2.86
N THR A 24 -23.98 -19.12 -4.03
CA THR A 24 -23.41 -19.90 -5.12
C THR A 24 -22.99 -18.96 -6.24
N TYR A 25 -21.72 -18.98 -6.59
CA TYR A 25 -21.11 -18.12 -7.60
C TYR A 25 -20.66 -18.94 -8.83
N PRO A 26 -20.20 -18.30 -9.94
CA PRO A 26 -19.81 -18.99 -11.16
C PRO A 26 -18.94 -20.23 -10.94
N GLY A 27 -19.16 -21.25 -11.80
CA GLY A 27 -18.57 -22.57 -11.64
C GLY A 27 -19.35 -23.51 -10.71
N ASN A 28 -20.56 -23.12 -10.25
CA ASN A 28 -21.34 -23.86 -9.25
C ASN A 28 -20.56 -24.03 -7.93
N ASN A 29 -19.78 -23.00 -7.58
CA ASN A 29 -19.03 -22.97 -6.33
C ASN A 29 -19.91 -22.35 -5.24
N THR A 30 -19.99 -22.99 -4.08
CA THR A 30 -20.83 -22.55 -2.96
C THR A 30 -19.95 -22.13 -1.79
N VAL A 31 -20.24 -20.96 -1.21
CA VAL A 31 -19.62 -20.51 0.05
C VAL A 31 -20.71 -20.34 1.11
N VAL A 32 -20.45 -20.88 2.29
CA VAL A 32 -21.26 -20.66 3.50
C VAL A 32 -20.58 -19.60 4.34
N GLY A 33 -21.28 -18.50 4.59
CA GLY A 33 -20.82 -17.38 5.41
C GLY A 33 -21.44 -17.41 6.80
N VAL A 34 -21.36 -16.27 7.49
CA VAL A 34 -21.99 -16.03 8.79
C VAL A 34 -22.76 -14.71 8.78
N ALA A 35 -23.94 -14.70 9.38
CA ALA A 35 -24.69 -13.46 9.62
C ALA A 35 -24.17 -12.78 10.89
N VAL A 36 -23.80 -11.51 10.80
CA VAL A 36 -23.26 -10.72 11.92
C VAL A 36 -24.20 -9.58 12.32
N SER A 37 -23.80 -8.79 13.33
CA SER A 37 -24.57 -7.64 13.79
C SER A 37 -24.90 -6.67 12.64
N GLY A 38 -26.05 -6.00 12.76
CA GLY A 38 -26.54 -5.12 11.70
C GLY A 38 -27.17 -5.84 10.50
N GLY A 39 -27.21 -7.18 10.48
CA GLY A 39 -27.83 -7.97 9.40
C GLY A 39 -26.93 -8.18 8.18
N VAL A 40 -25.63 -7.94 8.33
CA VAL A 40 -24.61 -8.15 7.29
C VAL A 40 -24.27 -9.63 7.20
N ASN A 41 -24.14 -10.14 5.98
CA ASN A 41 -23.62 -11.48 5.74
C ASN A 41 -22.13 -11.39 5.37
N VAL A 42 -21.29 -12.14 6.07
CA VAL A 42 -19.84 -12.13 5.87
C VAL A 42 -19.38 -13.50 5.38
N TYR A 43 -18.67 -13.52 4.26
CA TYR A 43 -18.08 -14.70 3.66
C TYR A 43 -16.57 -14.53 3.64
N ARG A 44 -15.87 -15.23 4.52
CA ARG A 44 -14.39 -15.17 4.64
C ARG A 44 -13.75 -16.34 3.90
N LYS A 45 -12.42 -16.36 3.85
CA LYS A 45 -11.63 -17.52 3.37
C LYS A 45 -12.10 -18.07 2.02
N ILE A 46 -12.45 -17.18 1.09
CA ILE A 46 -12.76 -17.56 -0.29
C ILE A 46 -11.45 -17.57 -1.08
N PRO A 47 -11.00 -18.71 -1.64
CA PRO A 47 -9.76 -18.76 -2.38
C PRO A 47 -9.93 -18.12 -3.76
N PHE A 48 -8.98 -17.27 -4.16
CA PHE A 48 -8.97 -16.64 -5.49
C PHE A 48 -7.77 -17.05 -6.36
N ALA A 49 -6.71 -17.56 -5.74
CA ALA A 49 -5.50 -18.05 -6.40
C ALA A 49 -4.86 -19.20 -5.60
N ARG A 50 -3.97 -19.97 -6.24
CA ARG A 50 -3.13 -20.98 -5.56
C ARG A 50 -1.66 -20.60 -5.64
N PRO A 51 -0.88 -20.53 -4.54
CA PRO A 51 0.58 -20.34 -4.59
C PRO A 51 1.30 -21.51 -5.31
N PRO A 52 2.57 -21.36 -5.76
CA PRO A 52 3.45 -20.18 -5.64
C PRO A 52 3.40 -19.22 -6.85
N ALA A 53 2.59 -19.48 -7.87
CA ALA A 53 2.31 -18.52 -8.94
C ALA A 53 0.89 -17.95 -8.74
N PRO A 54 0.56 -16.71 -9.11
CA PRO A 54 -0.80 -16.15 -9.00
C PRO A 54 -1.74 -16.81 -10.04
N ILE A 55 -1.96 -18.12 -9.93
CA ILE A 55 -2.80 -18.88 -10.85
C ILE A 55 -4.25 -18.65 -10.42
N TYR A 56 -4.98 -17.90 -11.23
CA TYR A 56 -6.42 -17.69 -11.03
C TYR A 56 -7.15 -19.02 -10.89
N LEU A 57 -7.98 -19.13 -9.85
CA LEU A 57 -8.76 -20.34 -9.61
C LEU A 57 -10.06 -20.32 -10.41
N ASN A 58 -10.10 -21.12 -11.46
CA ASN A 58 -11.31 -21.43 -12.20
C ASN A 58 -11.88 -22.79 -11.76
N ASP A 59 -11.93 -23.01 -10.45
CA ASP A 59 -12.47 -24.24 -9.87
C ASP A 59 -13.98 -24.33 -10.13
N THR A 60 -14.52 -25.55 -10.16
CA THR A 60 -15.96 -25.79 -10.32
C THR A 60 -16.46 -26.79 -9.29
N ASN A 61 -17.74 -26.67 -8.91
CA ASN A 61 -18.42 -27.55 -7.96
C ASN A 61 -17.72 -27.65 -6.60
N GLN A 62 -17.09 -26.57 -6.14
CA GLN A 62 -16.42 -26.53 -4.83
C GLN A 62 -17.35 -26.02 -3.73
N PHE A 63 -17.05 -26.44 -2.51
CA PHE A 63 -17.70 -25.96 -1.30
C PHE A 63 -16.67 -25.31 -0.39
N TYR A 64 -16.90 -24.06 -0.01
CA TYR A 64 -16.03 -23.28 0.86
C TYR A 64 -16.71 -22.95 2.18
N ASN A 65 -16.01 -23.23 3.28
CA ASN A 65 -16.43 -22.80 4.61
C ASN A 65 -15.91 -21.38 4.89
N GLY A 66 -16.72 -20.38 4.55
CA GLY A 66 -16.41 -18.97 4.75
C GLY A 66 -16.79 -18.40 6.12
N THR A 67 -17.05 -19.27 7.10
CA THR A 67 -17.23 -18.84 8.50
C THR A 67 -15.90 -18.59 9.22
N GLN A 68 -14.78 -19.10 8.67
CA GLN A 68 -13.46 -19.05 9.28
C GLN A 68 -12.60 -17.92 8.71
N TYR A 69 -11.71 -17.36 9.54
CA TYR A 69 -10.65 -16.48 9.05
C TYR A 69 -9.65 -17.25 8.19
N ALA A 70 -9.16 -16.60 7.13
CA ALA A 70 -8.05 -17.12 6.35
C ALA A 70 -6.72 -16.84 7.09
N PRO A 71 -5.70 -17.69 6.91
CA PRO A 71 -4.38 -17.39 7.45
C PRO A 71 -3.75 -16.18 6.75
N GLU A 72 -2.96 -15.41 7.49
CA GLU A 72 -2.08 -14.39 6.95
C GLU A 72 -0.99 -15.02 6.06
N CYS A 73 -0.47 -14.25 5.11
CA CYS A 73 0.74 -14.66 4.40
C CYS A 73 1.96 -14.64 5.34
N ILE A 74 2.95 -15.50 5.07
CA ILE A 74 4.22 -15.52 5.80
C ILE A 74 4.86 -14.12 5.77
N GLN A 75 5.25 -13.61 6.93
CA GLN A 75 5.82 -12.28 7.10
C GLN A 75 6.72 -12.22 8.34
N SER A 76 7.59 -11.21 8.45
CA SER A 76 8.62 -11.18 9.53
C SER A 76 8.09 -11.04 10.96
N VAL A 77 6.77 -10.88 11.13
CA VAL A 77 6.08 -10.77 12.42
C VAL A 77 5.25 -12.01 12.78
N ASN A 78 4.96 -12.88 11.80
CA ASN A 78 4.08 -14.04 11.98
C ASN A 78 4.49 -15.16 11.02
N ALA A 79 4.57 -16.39 11.52
CA ALA A 79 4.88 -17.56 10.70
C ALA A 79 3.90 -17.72 9.53
N GLY A 80 2.63 -17.32 9.67
CA GLY A 80 1.65 -17.27 8.58
C GLY A 80 1.48 -18.59 7.82
N SER A 81 1.06 -18.49 6.55
CA SER A 81 0.92 -19.61 5.61
C SER A 81 1.30 -19.18 4.19
N GLU A 82 1.89 -20.05 3.38
CA GLU A 82 2.01 -19.81 1.93
C GLU A 82 0.65 -19.93 1.23
N ASP A 83 -0.20 -20.84 1.73
CA ASP A 83 -1.62 -20.91 1.36
C ASP A 83 -2.37 -19.79 2.10
N CYS A 84 -2.26 -18.57 1.57
CA CYS A 84 -2.85 -17.36 2.13
C CYS A 84 -3.68 -16.53 1.15
N LEU A 85 -3.80 -16.94 -0.12
CA LEU A 85 -4.47 -16.17 -1.20
C LEU A 85 -5.99 -16.30 -1.15
N TYR A 86 -6.54 -15.70 -0.10
CA TYR A 86 -7.96 -15.67 0.21
C TYR A 86 -8.49 -14.24 0.28
N LEU A 87 -9.80 -14.09 0.13
CA LEU A 87 -10.52 -12.85 0.33
C LEU A 87 -11.75 -13.04 1.22
N ALA A 88 -12.27 -11.91 1.71
CA ALA A 88 -13.54 -11.81 2.39
C ALA A 88 -14.48 -10.86 1.65
N VAL A 89 -15.78 -11.17 1.71
CA VAL A 89 -16.88 -10.37 1.16
C VAL A 89 -17.88 -10.06 2.26
N TYR A 90 -18.20 -8.78 2.44
CA TYR A 90 -19.20 -8.26 3.36
C TYR A 90 -20.40 -7.77 2.54
N VAL A 91 -21.55 -8.40 2.77
CA VAL A 91 -22.78 -8.17 2.02
C VAL A 91 -23.80 -7.45 2.91
N PRO A 92 -24.28 -6.26 2.49
CA PRO A 92 -25.15 -5.46 3.34
C PRO A 92 -26.54 -6.09 3.50
N PRO A 93 -27.31 -5.66 4.52
CA PRO A 93 -28.60 -6.25 4.83
C PRO A 93 -29.58 -6.12 3.67
N GLY A 94 -30.25 -7.23 3.33
CA GLY A 94 -31.28 -7.23 2.28
C GLY A 94 -30.74 -7.25 0.84
N ALA A 95 -29.43 -7.29 0.63
CA ALA A 95 -28.86 -7.47 -0.71
C ALA A 95 -29.21 -8.84 -1.28
N THR A 96 -29.51 -8.87 -2.58
CA THR A 96 -29.75 -10.08 -3.37
C THR A 96 -28.84 -10.06 -4.59
N ASN A 97 -28.74 -11.20 -5.30
CA ASN A 97 -27.96 -11.29 -6.54
C ASN A 97 -28.45 -10.38 -7.69
N THR A 98 -29.56 -9.66 -7.51
CA THR A 98 -30.07 -8.66 -8.47
C THR A 98 -29.87 -7.21 -8.02
N SER A 99 -29.31 -6.97 -6.82
CA SER A 99 -29.21 -5.63 -6.23
C SER A 99 -28.30 -4.66 -7.00
N LYS A 100 -27.24 -5.16 -7.64
CA LYS A 100 -26.25 -4.35 -8.38
C LYS A 100 -25.67 -3.21 -7.56
N LEU A 101 -25.23 -3.53 -6.34
CA LEU A 101 -24.65 -2.55 -5.42
C LEU A 101 -23.23 -2.15 -5.85
N PRO A 102 -22.77 -0.91 -5.54
CA PRO A 102 -21.36 -0.58 -5.64
C PRO A 102 -20.49 -1.57 -4.87
N VAL A 103 -19.24 -1.71 -5.30
CA VAL A 103 -18.27 -2.60 -4.65
C VAL A 103 -17.03 -1.79 -4.26
N ARG A 104 -16.59 -1.90 -3.00
CA ARG A 104 -15.30 -1.38 -2.54
C ARG A 104 -14.33 -2.54 -2.33
N HIS A 105 -13.21 -2.55 -3.03
CA HIS A 105 -12.16 -3.57 -2.87
C HIS A 105 -10.94 -2.97 -2.18
N TRP A 106 -10.69 -3.41 -0.95
CA TRP A 106 -9.57 -2.99 -0.11
C TRP A 106 -8.28 -3.73 -0.45
N ILE A 107 -7.19 -2.96 -0.55
CA ILE A 107 -5.81 -3.45 -0.61
C ILE A 107 -5.08 -2.89 0.60
N TYR A 108 -4.65 -3.75 1.52
CA TYR A 108 -4.01 -3.31 2.76
C TYR A 108 -2.56 -2.81 2.57
N GLY A 109 -2.13 -1.97 3.51
CA GLY A 109 -0.79 -1.40 3.62
C GLY A 109 0.25 -2.36 4.19
N GLY A 110 1.19 -1.85 5.00
CA GLY A 110 2.24 -2.67 5.62
C GLY A 110 3.54 -2.75 4.80
N SER A 111 3.88 -1.69 4.07
CA SER A 111 5.17 -1.52 3.36
C SER A 111 5.55 -2.64 2.38
N TYR A 112 4.57 -3.44 1.92
CA TYR A 112 4.77 -4.69 1.16
C TYR A 112 5.49 -5.80 1.92
N THR A 113 5.67 -5.66 3.23
CA THR A 113 6.43 -6.57 4.09
C THR A 113 5.57 -7.28 5.13
N SER A 114 4.40 -6.73 5.44
CA SER A 114 3.47 -7.25 6.44
C SER A 114 2.02 -6.86 6.15
N GLY A 115 1.10 -7.34 6.99
CA GLY A 115 -0.33 -7.05 6.94
C GLY A 115 -1.17 -8.20 6.37
N ASP A 116 -2.49 -8.04 6.49
CA ASP A 116 -3.50 -8.98 6.00
C ASP A 116 -4.84 -8.26 5.75
N TYR A 117 -5.80 -8.99 5.17
CA TYR A 117 -7.09 -8.45 4.78
C TYR A 117 -8.02 -8.03 5.95
N TYR A 118 -7.77 -8.51 7.17
CA TYR A 118 -8.64 -8.31 8.35
C TYR A 118 -7.97 -7.45 9.43
N SER A 119 -6.67 -7.62 9.67
CA SER A 119 -5.87 -6.87 10.65
C SER A 119 -6.53 -6.83 12.04
N ASP A 120 -6.83 -8.01 12.59
CA ASP A 120 -7.50 -8.19 13.89
C ASP A 120 -8.82 -7.42 14.05
N GLY A 121 -9.52 -7.16 12.94
CA GLY A 121 -10.80 -6.45 12.92
C GLY A 121 -10.66 -4.96 12.63
N TYR A 122 -9.44 -4.46 12.41
CA TYR A 122 -9.24 -3.09 12.00
C TYR A 122 -9.90 -2.79 10.64
N TYR A 123 -9.84 -3.76 9.72
CA TYR A 123 -10.48 -3.71 8.40
C TYR A 123 -11.81 -4.48 8.36
N ASP A 124 -12.57 -4.50 9.46
CA ASP A 124 -13.88 -5.13 9.46
C ASP A 124 -14.90 -4.29 8.66
N GLY A 125 -15.25 -4.77 7.47
CA GLY A 125 -16.18 -4.11 6.56
C GLY A 125 -17.65 -4.11 6.99
N THR A 126 -18.01 -4.69 8.14
CA THR A 126 -19.40 -4.85 8.57
C THR A 126 -20.13 -3.52 8.70
N ALA A 127 -19.57 -2.56 9.45
CA ALA A 127 -20.19 -1.25 9.66
C ALA A 127 -20.31 -0.48 8.34
N LEU A 128 -19.23 -0.49 7.55
CA LEU A 128 -19.15 0.20 6.27
C LEU A 128 -20.17 -0.34 5.25
N ALA A 129 -20.29 -1.66 5.13
CA ALA A 129 -21.26 -2.31 4.25
C ALA A 129 -22.69 -1.93 4.65
N ALA A 130 -23.04 -2.09 5.92
CA ALA A 130 -24.39 -1.80 6.42
C ALA A 130 -24.79 -0.34 6.22
N GLN A 131 -23.88 0.60 6.47
CA GLN A 131 -24.19 2.02 6.43
C GLN A 131 -24.29 2.58 5.01
N THR A 132 -23.37 2.19 4.13
CA THR A 132 -23.26 2.76 2.77
C THR A 132 -23.95 1.92 1.70
N ASN A 133 -24.64 0.85 2.13
CA ASN A 133 -25.31 -0.12 1.26
C ASN A 133 -24.40 -0.59 0.09
N THR A 134 -23.15 -0.92 0.43
CA THR A 134 -22.10 -1.31 -0.53
C THR A 134 -21.60 -2.72 -0.22
N ILE A 135 -21.10 -3.42 -1.24
CA ILE A 135 -20.34 -4.66 -1.02
C ILE A 135 -18.90 -4.28 -0.69
N VAL A 136 -18.37 -4.77 0.43
CA VAL A 136 -16.94 -4.59 0.76
C VAL A 136 -16.21 -5.90 0.50
N VAL A 137 -15.08 -5.83 -0.20
CA VAL A 137 -14.17 -6.94 -0.45
C VAL A 137 -12.80 -6.58 0.10
N ALA A 138 -12.14 -7.52 0.79
CA ALA A 138 -10.76 -7.36 1.25
C ALA A 138 -10.00 -8.66 0.95
N SER A 139 -8.80 -8.56 0.39
CA SER A 139 -8.03 -9.72 -0.08
C SER A 139 -6.58 -9.71 0.41
N ASN A 140 -6.07 -10.89 0.77
CA ASN A 140 -4.64 -11.11 0.99
C ASN A 140 -3.83 -10.97 -0.30
N TYR A 141 -2.56 -10.59 -0.17
CA TYR A 141 -1.55 -10.73 -1.22
C TYR A 141 -0.21 -11.11 -0.60
N ARG A 142 0.67 -11.81 -1.33
CA ARG A 142 1.97 -12.16 -0.75
C ARG A 142 2.82 -10.91 -0.52
N VAL A 143 3.50 -10.89 0.62
CA VAL A 143 4.39 -9.82 1.08
C VAL A 143 5.83 -10.32 1.18
N GLY A 144 6.77 -9.41 1.44
CA GLY A 144 8.17 -9.70 1.66
C GLY A 144 8.81 -10.45 0.48
N ILE A 145 9.69 -11.39 0.81
CA ILE A 145 10.39 -12.21 -0.19
C ILE A 145 9.43 -13.05 -1.04
N LEU A 146 8.30 -13.51 -0.50
CA LEU A 146 7.35 -14.34 -1.25
C LEU A 146 6.54 -13.54 -2.28
N GLY A 147 6.35 -12.24 -2.04
CA GLY A 147 5.62 -11.34 -2.92
C GLY A 147 6.50 -10.66 -3.96
N PHE A 148 7.77 -10.40 -3.64
CA PHE A 148 8.56 -9.41 -4.38
C PHE A 148 9.99 -9.81 -4.76
N PHE A 149 10.34 -11.09 -4.56
CA PHE A 149 11.70 -11.55 -4.81
C PHE A 149 12.01 -11.78 -6.30
N VAL A 150 13.21 -11.33 -6.68
CA VAL A 150 13.84 -11.62 -7.97
C VAL A 150 15.36 -11.67 -7.80
N SER A 151 16.03 -12.59 -8.48
CA SER A 151 17.47 -12.81 -8.42
C SER A 151 17.96 -13.37 -9.75
N THR A 152 19.28 -13.51 -9.93
CA THR A 152 19.83 -14.10 -11.15
C THR A 152 19.35 -15.54 -11.36
N THR A 153 19.07 -16.28 -10.28
CA THR A 153 18.61 -17.68 -10.35
C THR A 153 17.09 -17.83 -10.49
N THR A 154 16.32 -16.76 -10.30
CA THR A 154 14.85 -16.80 -10.34
C THR A 154 14.23 -15.99 -11.48
N ILE A 155 14.95 -15.02 -12.04
CA ILE A 155 14.48 -14.20 -13.16
C ILE A 155 14.34 -15.05 -14.44
N ASN A 156 13.17 -14.99 -15.06
CA ASN A 156 12.92 -15.58 -16.37
C ASN A 156 11.77 -14.84 -17.08
N SER A 157 11.40 -15.26 -18.30
CA SER A 157 10.32 -14.62 -19.08
C SER A 157 8.95 -14.59 -18.39
N SER A 158 8.75 -15.37 -17.34
CA SER A 158 7.51 -15.52 -16.59
C SER A 158 7.64 -15.09 -15.12
N SER A 159 8.81 -14.61 -14.69
CA SER A 159 9.16 -14.29 -13.30
C SER A 159 9.91 -12.96 -13.24
N THR A 160 9.19 -11.89 -12.91
CA THR A 160 9.74 -10.52 -12.89
C THR A 160 9.87 -9.89 -11.51
N GLY A 161 9.37 -10.55 -10.45
CA GLY A 161 9.46 -10.08 -9.06
C GLY A 161 8.26 -9.27 -8.56
N ASN A 162 7.15 -9.19 -9.29
CA ASN A 162 5.95 -8.45 -8.88
C ASN A 162 4.77 -9.37 -8.48
N TYR A 163 5.05 -10.50 -7.81
CA TYR A 163 4.04 -11.51 -7.49
C TYR A 163 2.92 -11.00 -6.59
N GLY A 164 3.23 -10.17 -5.60
CA GLY A 164 2.20 -9.55 -4.74
C GLY A 164 1.25 -8.65 -5.53
N LEU A 165 1.74 -7.89 -6.52
CA LEU A 165 0.88 -7.07 -7.40
C LEU A 165 0.00 -7.93 -8.32
N LEU A 166 0.52 -9.09 -8.76
CA LEU A 166 -0.23 -10.05 -9.56
C LEU A 166 -1.27 -10.81 -8.73
N ASP A 167 -1.00 -11.10 -7.45
CA ASP A 167 -1.99 -11.63 -6.52
C ASP A 167 -3.17 -10.66 -6.38
N GLN A 168 -2.87 -9.37 -6.18
CA GLN A 168 -3.89 -8.31 -6.12
C GLN A 168 -4.69 -8.23 -7.44
N GLN A 169 -4.03 -8.25 -8.60
CA GLN A 169 -4.72 -8.26 -9.91
C GLN A 169 -5.65 -9.49 -10.03
N THR A 170 -5.22 -10.63 -9.52
CA THR A 170 -6.01 -11.88 -9.54
C THR A 170 -7.21 -11.80 -8.61
N ALA A 171 -7.07 -11.17 -7.44
CA ALA A 171 -8.19 -10.87 -6.55
C ALA A 171 -9.19 -9.88 -7.19
N LEU A 172 -8.72 -8.84 -7.88
CA LEU A 172 -9.58 -7.91 -8.63
C LEU A 172 -10.34 -8.62 -9.74
N ARG A 173 -9.68 -9.51 -10.48
CA ARG A 173 -10.33 -10.38 -11.46
C ARG A 173 -11.41 -11.25 -10.82
N TRP A 174 -11.11 -11.88 -9.68
CA TRP A 174 -12.10 -12.67 -8.94
C TRP A 174 -13.31 -11.81 -8.57
N THR A 175 -13.10 -10.61 -8.04
CA THR A 175 -14.19 -9.69 -7.70
C THR A 175 -15.04 -9.40 -8.92
N HIS A 176 -14.44 -9.01 -10.04
CA HIS A 176 -15.15 -8.71 -11.27
C HIS A 176 -15.94 -9.92 -11.82
N GLU A 177 -15.40 -11.13 -11.77
CA GLU A 177 -16.07 -12.32 -12.31
C GLU A 177 -17.17 -12.88 -11.38
N ASN A 178 -17.10 -12.65 -10.07
CA ASN A 178 -17.92 -13.38 -9.09
C ASN A 178 -18.84 -12.51 -8.22
N ILE A 179 -18.57 -11.21 -8.07
CA ILE A 179 -19.27 -10.37 -7.07
C ILE A 179 -20.76 -10.18 -7.33
N ALA A 180 -21.21 -10.39 -8.58
CA ALA A 180 -22.63 -10.37 -8.94
C ALA A 180 -23.46 -11.40 -8.16
N ALA A 181 -22.88 -12.56 -7.83
CA ALA A 181 -23.55 -13.58 -7.03
C ALA A 181 -23.85 -13.11 -5.59
N PHE A 182 -23.05 -12.16 -5.08
CA PHE A 182 -23.19 -11.55 -3.77
C PHE A 182 -24.04 -10.26 -3.82
N GLY A 183 -24.51 -9.86 -5.00
CA GLY A 183 -25.33 -8.66 -5.21
C GLY A 183 -24.57 -7.40 -5.61
N GLY A 184 -23.25 -7.48 -5.81
CA GLY A 184 -22.44 -6.37 -6.31
C GLY A 184 -22.56 -6.16 -7.82
N ASP A 185 -22.28 -4.95 -8.29
CA ASP A 185 -22.13 -4.62 -9.70
C ASP A 185 -20.64 -4.72 -10.09
N PRO A 186 -20.25 -5.70 -10.92
CA PRO A 186 -18.86 -5.84 -11.37
C PRO A 186 -18.37 -4.66 -12.21
N ASN A 187 -19.28 -3.82 -12.74
CA ASN A 187 -18.91 -2.61 -13.49
C ASN A 187 -18.76 -1.37 -12.60
N ASN A 188 -19.08 -1.48 -11.30
CA ASN A 188 -19.02 -0.39 -10.34
C ASN A 188 -18.11 -0.73 -9.14
N VAL A 189 -16.91 -1.24 -9.44
CA VAL A 189 -15.88 -1.55 -8.46
C VAL A 189 -14.98 -0.33 -8.24
N THR A 190 -14.84 0.11 -6.99
CA THR A 190 -13.87 1.12 -6.54
C THR A 190 -12.77 0.42 -5.75
N ILE A 191 -11.53 0.50 -6.21
CA ILE A 191 -10.37 -0.01 -5.44
C ILE A 191 -9.89 1.09 -4.49
N PHE A 192 -9.52 0.72 -3.28
CA PHE A 192 -9.00 1.65 -2.30
C PHE A 192 -7.94 0.97 -1.42
N GLY A 193 -7.00 1.75 -0.92
CA GLY A 193 -5.89 1.24 -0.15
C GLY A 193 -5.10 2.35 0.49
N GLU A 194 -4.43 2.01 1.59
CA GLU A 194 -3.60 2.93 2.36
C GLU A 194 -2.12 2.51 2.34
N SER A 195 -1.20 3.48 2.34
CA SER A 195 0.25 3.22 2.36
C SER A 195 0.71 2.37 1.17
N ALA A 196 1.35 1.22 1.41
CA ALA A 196 1.67 0.23 0.38
C ALA A 196 0.42 -0.29 -0.37
N GLY A 197 -0.75 -0.27 0.26
CA GLY A 197 -2.04 -0.55 -0.37
C GLY A 197 -2.48 0.59 -1.30
N GLY A 198 -2.28 1.84 -0.90
CA GLY A 198 -2.52 3.01 -1.77
C GLY A 198 -1.54 3.06 -2.95
N SER A 199 -0.27 2.74 -2.69
CA SER A 199 0.75 2.55 -3.73
C SER A 199 0.42 1.35 -4.62
N SER A 200 -0.18 0.29 -4.07
CA SER A 200 -0.72 -0.84 -4.86
C SER A 200 -1.86 -0.38 -5.77
N VAL A 201 -2.82 0.40 -5.28
CA VAL A 201 -3.87 1.02 -6.12
C VAL A 201 -3.26 1.81 -7.28
N ASN A 202 -2.20 2.58 -7.01
CA ASN A 202 -1.43 3.26 -8.04
C ASN A 202 -0.83 2.27 -9.06
N PHE A 203 -0.18 1.20 -8.64
CA PHE A 203 0.32 0.17 -9.57
C PHE A 203 -0.80 -0.50 -10.39
N GLN A 204 -1.96 -0.77 -9.80
CA GLN A 204 -3.11 -1.33 -10.53
C GLN A 204 -3.65 -0.34 -11.58
N LEU A 205 -3.51 0.98 -11.37
CA LEU A 205 -3.81 2.00 -12.39
C LEU A 205 -2.78 2.02 -13.53
N LEU A 206 -1.53 1.64 -13.27
CA LEU A 206 -0.45 1.61 -14.25
C LEU A 206 -0.36 0.28 -15.02
N MET A 207 -0.83 -0.82 -14.42
CA MET A 207 -0.87 -2.15 -15.02
C MET A 207 -2.12 -2.33 -15.89
N ASN A 208 -1.95 -2.29 -17.20
CA ASN A 208 -3.05 -2.41 -18.16
C ASN A 208 -3.94 -3.67 -17.99
N GLY A 209 -3.35 -4.78 -17.53
CA GLY A 209 -4.06 -6.03 -17.28
C GLY A 209 -5.10 -5.94 -16.15
N SER A 210 -4.99 -4.93 -15.29
CA SER A 210 -5.91 -4.71 -14.17
C SER A 210 -7.10 -3.83 -14.54
N TRP A 211 -7.00 -3.05 -15.61
CA TRP A 211 -7.98 -2.01 -15.97
C TRP A 211 -9.41 -2.52 -16.17
N PRO A 212 -9.67 -3.73 -16.71
CA PRO A 212 -11.03 -4.23 -16.86
C PRO A 212 -11.78 -4.45 -15.54
N TYR A 213 -11.06 -4.60 -14.41
CA TYR A 213 -11.64 -5.11 -13.17
C TYR A 213 -12.11 -4.04 -12.19
N PHE A 214 -11.90 -2.76 -12.50
CA PHE A 214 -12.36 -1.67 -11.65
C PHE A 214 -12.69 -0.41 -12.44
N ARG A 215 -13.51 0.44 -11.81
CA ARG A 215 -14.00 1.71 -12.35
C ARG A 215 -13.25 2.91 -11.77
N ARG A 216 -13.18 2.99 -10.44
CA ARG A 216 -12.64 4.14 -9.69
C ARG A 216 -11.53 3.72 -8.74
N ALA A 217 -10.76 4.69 -8.26
CA ALA A 217 -9.69 4.45 -7.31
C ALA A 217 -9.60 5.52 -6.21
N ILE A 218 -9.25 5.09 -5.00
CA ILE A 218 -8.96 5.95 -3.85
C ILE A 218 -7.55 5.58 -3.37
N ILE A 219 -6.67 6.58 -3.28
CA ILE A 219 -5.26 6.42 -2.88
C ILE A 219 -5.07 7.17 -1.57
N GLU A 220 -4.98 6.44 -0.47
CA GLU A 220 -4.79 6.99 0.88
C GLU A 220 -3.29 6.89 1.21
N SER A 221 -2.60 8.02 1.33
CA SER A 221 -1.18 8.07 1.67
C SER A 221 -0.29 7.13 0.83
N GLY A 222 -0.65 6.92 -0.45
CA GLY A 222 -0.03 5.91 -1.33
C GLY A 222 0.88 6.49 -2.42
N GLY A 223 1.65 7.52 -2.08
CA GLY A 223 2.36 8.34 -3.04
C GLY A 223 3.45 7.56 -3.78
N PRO A 224 3.53 7.62 -5.13
CA PRO A 224 4.62 6.98 -5.85
C PRO A 224 5.99 7.58 -5.49
N TRP A 225 6.97 6.71 -5.28
CA TRP A 225 8.36 7.06 -5.06
C TRP A 225 9.30 6.42 -6.10
N ASN A 226 10.61 6.52 -5.90
CA ASN A 226 11.62 5.91 -6.78
C ASN A 226 11.80 4.41 -6.48
N PHE A 227 11.31 3.54 -7.35
CA PHE A 227 11.46 2.08 -7.23
C PHE A 227 12.70 1.58 -7.96
N ARG A 228 13.23 0.43 -7.54
CA ARG A 228 14.34 -0.21 -8.24
C ARG A 228 13.91 -0.76 -9.59
N THR A 229 14.81 -0.70 -10.55
CA THR A 229 14.72 -1.52 -11.77
C THR A 229 15.00 -2.98 -11.44
N ILE A 230 14.52 -3.89 -12.28
CA ILE A 230 14.77 -5.33 -12.12
C ILE A 230 16.25 -5.67 -12.09
N LYS A 231 17.08 -4.94 -12.85
CA LYS A 231 18.53 -5.07 -12.81
C LYS A 231 19.11 -4.70 -11.44
N GLN A 232 18.67 -3.57 -10.87
CA GLN A 232 19.14 -3.11 -9.55
C GLN A 232 18.69 -4.06 -8.43
N LEU A 233 17.42 -4.49 -8.45
CA LEU A 233 16.88 -5.38 -7.43
C LEU A 233 17.50 -6.78 -7.52
N THR A 234 17.71 -7.31 -8.72
CA THR A 234 18.40 -8.59 -8.93
C THR A 234 19.80 -8.57 -8.33
N ALA A 235 20.60 -7.54 -8.63
CA ALA A 235 21.95 -7.42 -8.09
C ALA A 235 21.98 -7.27 -6.55
N LEU A 236 21.01 -6.54 -5.99
CA LEU A 236 20.86 -6.40 -4.54
C LEU A 236 20.49 -7.73 -3.89
N ASN A 237 19.51 -8.45 -4.44
CA ASN A 237 19.05 -9.72 -3.89
C ASN A 237 20.12 -10.82 -4.00
N ASP A 238 20.90 -10.87 -5.08
CA ASP A 238 22.04 -11.78 -5.19
C ASP A 238 23.10 -11.52 -4.09
N TYR A 239 23.39 -10.24 -3.84
CA TYR A 239 24.28 -9.84 -2.73
C TYR A 239 23.74 -10.26 -1.37
N LEU A 240 22.43 -10.06 -1.13
CA LEU A 240 21.80 -10.41 0.14
C LEU A 240 21.70 -11.92 0.33
N LEU A 241 21.36 -12.69 -0.70
CA LEU A 241 21.40 -14.16 -0.66
C LEU A 241 22.80 -14.65 -0.27
N ASN A 242 23.86 -14.06 -0.84
CA ASN A 242 25.22 -14.40 -0.45
C ASN A 242 25.50 -14.11 1.04
N SER A 243 24.99 -13.00 1.57
CA SER A 243 25.12 -12.66 3.00
C SER A 243 24.40 -13.65 3.93
N LEU A 244 23.36 -14.33 3.42
CA LEU A 244 22.60 -15.37 4.12
C LEU A 244 23.20 -16.77 3.92
N GLY A 245 24.31 -16.91 3.19
CA GLY A 245 24.89 -18.21 2.84
C GLY A 245 24.10 -18.99 1.78
N LEU A 246 23.22 -18.30 1.03
CA LEU A 246 22.33 -18.86 0.01
C LEU A 246 22.81 -18.59 -1.43
N SER A 247 24.08 -18.22 -1.63
CA SER A 247 24.62 -17.81 -2.95
C SER A 247 24.59 -18.90 -4.03
N ASN A 248 24.54 -20.18 -3.65
CA ASN A 248 24.45 -21.31 -4.59
C ASN A 248 23.03 -21.89 -4.69
N CYS A 249 22.03 -21.20 -4.14
CA CYS A 249 20.65 -21.68 -4.10
C CYS A 249 19.94 -21.37 -5.43
N ASP A 250 19.55 -22.41 -6.16
CA ASP A 250 18.66 -22.29 -7.32
C ASP A 250 17.20 -22.10 -6.87
N LEU A 251 16.28 -21.95 -7.83
CA LEU A 251 14.85 -21.77 -7.50
C LEU A 251 14.30 -22.92 -6.66
N ALA A 252 14.69 -24.17 -6.93
CA ALA A 252 14.21 -25.33 -6.18
C ALA A 252 14.72 -25.33 -4.73
N CYS A 253 15.98 -24.97 -4.52
CA CYS A 253 16.55 -24.75 -3.21
C CYS A 253 15.81 -23.61 -2.46
N LEU A 254 15.52 -22.49 -3.12
CA LEU A 254 14.81 -21.35 -2.52
C LEU A 254 13.36 -21.70 -2.15
N GLN A 255 12.69 -22.49 -2.98
CA GLN A 255 11.34 -23.02 -2.71
C GLN A 255 11.33 -24.09 -1.61
N GLY A 256 12.49 -24.66 -1.29
CA GLY A 256 12.66 -25.64 -0.21
C GLY A 256 13.02 -25.03 1.14
N LEU A 257 13.14 -23.70 1.25
CA LEU A 257 13.43 -23.04 2.53
C LEU A 257 12.25 -23.21 3.49
N SER A 258 12.54 -23.37 4.79
CA SER A 258 11.48 -23.51 5.79
C SER A 258 10.71 -22.21 5.97
N VAL A 259 9.42 -22.33 6.34
CA VAL A 259 8.57 -21.20 6.75
C VAL A 259 9.26 -20.35 7.83
N ASP A 260 9.88 -21.00 8.82
CA ASP A 260 10.62 -20.31 9.88
C ASP A 260 11.78 -19.47 9.32
N LEU A 261 12.55 -20.01 8.37
CA LEU A 261 13.65 -19.26 7.77
C LEU A 261 13.10 -18.09 6.95
N LEU A 262 12.07 -18.32 6.13
CA LEU A 262 11.43 -17.28 5.30
C LEU A 262 10.87 -16.15 6.15
N ALA A 263 10.24 -16.46 7.28
CA ALA A 263 9.75 -15.47 8.24
C ALA A 263 10.90 -14.67 8.88
N ASN A 264 12.07 -15.30 9.10
CA ASN A 264 13.22 -14.61 9.70
C ASN A 264 14.13 -13.88 8.68
N ILE A 265 13.88 -14.00 7.37
CA ILE A 265 14.57 -13.17 6.38
C ILE A 265 14.10 -11.73 6.56
N PRO A 266 15.02 -10.74 6.64
CA PRO A 266 14.65 -9.34 6.77
C PRO A 266 13.72 -8.92 5.63
N ALA A 267 12.52 -8.43 5.93
CA ALA A 267 11.59 -8.08 4.86
C ALA A 267 12.04 -6.87 4.03
N VAL A 268 12.82 -5.95 4.60
CA VAL A 268 13.48 -4.87 3.85
C VAL A 268 14.97 -5.23 3.68
N PRO A 269 15.53 -5.15 2.46
CA PRO A 269 14.93 -4.64 1.22
C PRO A 269 14.24 -5.68 0.33
N PHE A 270 13.98 -6.90 0.82
CA PHE A 270 13.43 -8.00 0.01
C PHE A 270 11.96 -7.82 -0.44
N GLY A 271 11.19 -6.92 0.17
CA GLY A 271 9.76 -6.73 -0.05
C GLY A 271 9.41 -5.37 -0.66
N GLN A 272 9.63 -5.18 -1.97
CA GLN A 272 9.22 -3.97 -2.70
C GLN A 272 8.87 -4.27 -4.17
N PRO A 273 7.87 -3.60 -4.76
CA PRO A 273 7.64 -3.60 -6.20
C PRO A 273 8.88 -3.23 -7.01
N VAL A 274 8.94 -3.74 -8.23
CA VAL A 274 10.09 -3.57 -9.12
C VAL A 274 9.66 -3.10 -10.51
N ILE A 275 10.44 -2.18 -11.09
CA ILE A 275 10.28 -1.76 -12.48
C ILE A 275 10.89 -2.84 -13.35
N ASP A 276 10.02 -3.73 -13.85
CA ASP A 276 10.40 -4.91 -14.60
C ASP A 276 10.48 -4.71 -16.12
N GLY A 277 10.04 -3.55 -16.61
CA GLY A 277 10.03 -3.24 -18.05
C GLY A 277 8.89 -3.93 -18.81
N THR A 278 8.01 -4.67 -18.13
CA THR A 278 6.89 -5.40 -18.77
C THR A 278 5.54 -5.05 -18.12
N LEU A 279 5.34 -5.36 -16.84
CA LEU A 279 4.17 -4.94 -16.07
C LEU A 279 4.28 -3.45 -15.70
N ILE A 280 5.47 -3.03 -15.29
CA ILE A 280 5.79 -1.66 -14.88
C ILE A 280 6.98 -1.20 -15.72
N THR A 281 6.72 -0.34 -16.71
CA THR A 281 7.71 -0.04 -17.76
C THR A 281 8.68 1.10 -17.41
N ASP A 282 8.37 1.91 -16.40
CA ASP A 282 9.16 3.08 -15.97
C ASP A 282 8.80 3.41 -14.51
N GLN A 283 9.47 4.39 -13.91
CA GLN A 283 9.09 4.96 -12.62
C GLN A 283 7.62 5.40 -12.65
N PRO A 284 6.82 5.12 -11.60
CA PRO A 284 5.39 5.43 -11.60
C PRO A 284 5.06 6.89 -11.97
N LEU A 285 5.78 7.86 -11.42
CA LEU A 285 5.56 9.29 -11.76
C LEU A 285 5.88 9.63 -13.22
N ASN A 286 6.83 8.93 -13.87
CA ASN A 286 7.09 9.10 -15.30
C ASN A 286 5.90 8.59 -16.13
N LEU A 287 5.28 7.48 -15.71
CA LEU A 287 4.10 6.92 -16.39
C LEU A 287 2.89 7.85 -16.25
N TRP A 288 2.64 8.38 -15.04
CA TRP A 288 1.60 9.39 -14.80
C TRP A 288 1.82 10.63 -15.66
N ARG A 289 3.03 11.19 -15.67
CA ARG A 289 3.38 12.36 -16.49
C ARG A 289 3.13 12.09 -17.98
N ALA A 290 3.42 10.89 -18.45
CA ALA A 290 3.25 10.49 -19.84
C ALA A 290 1.81 10.08 -20.22
N GLY A 291 0.84 10.14 -19.29
CA GLY A 291 -0.53 9.72 -19.54
C GLY A 291 -0.70 8.20 -19.68
N LYS A 292 0.25 7.40 -19.19
CA LYS A 292 0.27 5.93 -19.30
C LYS A 292 -0.35 5.27 -18.06
N PHE A 293 -1.63 5.55 -17.83
CA PHE A 293 -2.43 4.98 -16.74
C PHE A 293 -3.85 4.70 -17.24
N LYS A 294 -4.68 4.06 -16.41
CA LYS A 294 -6.06 3.70 -16.75
C LYS A 294 -6.85 4.92 -17.27
N PRO A 295 -7.42 4.87 -18.49
CA PRO A 295 -8.18 5.98 -19.04
C PRO A 295 -9.54 6.15 -18.34
N ASN A 296 -10.05 7.38 -18.33
CA ASN A 296 -11.38 7.75 -17.81
C ASN A 296 -11.61 7.30 -16.36
N VAL A 297 -10.58 7.42 -15.52
CA VAL A 297 -10.66 7.08 -14.11
C VAL A 297 -10.98 8.32 -13.27
N GLU A 298 -11.89 8.17 -12.32
CA GLU A 298 -12.11 9.11 -11.23
C GLU A 298 -11.26 8.71 -10.02
N LEU A 299 -10.61 9.70 -9.38
CA LEU A 299 -9.63 9.52 -8.32
C LEU A 299 -9.94 10.35 -7.07
N ILE A 300 -9.84 9.73 -5.91
CA ILE A 300 -9.57 10.44 -4.64
C ILE A 300 -8.12 10.15 -4.25
N ILE A 301 -7.36 11.18 -3.88
CA ILE A 301 -5.98 11.07 -3.41
C ILE A 301 -5.86 11.85 -2.10
N GLY A 302 -5.38 11.24 -1.03
CA GLY A 302 -5.21 11.99 0.21
C GLY A 302 -4.01 11.62 1.02
N ILE A 303 -3.74 12.47 2.00
CA ILE A 303 -2.58 12.40 2.87
C ILE A 303 -2.92 12.92 4.26
N ASN A 304 -2.14 12.48 5.24
CA ASN A 304 -2.19 12.94 6.62
C ASN A 304 -1.19 14.07 6.88
N ALA A 305 -1.43 14.84 7.95
CA ALA A 305 -0.57 15.95 8.30
C ALA A 305 0.85 15.54 8.71
N ASN A 306 0.98 14.40 9.40
CA ASN A 306 2.21 13.96 10.06
C ASN A 306 2.69 12.59 9.55
N GLU A 307 2.62 12.35 8.24
CA GLU A 307 3.02 11.09 7.59
C GLU A 307 4.33 10.48 8.12
N GLY A 308 5.40 11.26 8.19
CA GLY A 308 6.69 10.67 8.56
C GLY A 308 6.89 10.43 10.05
N THR A 309 5.94 10.79 10.92
CA THR A 309 6.15 10.64 12.37
C THR A 309 6.19 9.19 12.81
N THR A 310 5.43 8.29 12.18
CA THR A 310 5.52 6.84 12.42
C THR A 310 6.45 6.16 11.43
N LEU A 311 6.40 6.53 10.15
CA LEU A 311 7.28 5.98 9.10
C LEU A 311 8.77 6.24 9.35
N GLY A 312 9.11 7.37 9.97
CA GLY A 312 10.50 7.75 10.23
C GLY A 312 11.16 6.92 11.32
N SER A 313 10.36 6.25 12.16
CA SER A 313 10.87 5.41 13.25
C SER A 313 11.54 4.17 12.67
N GLY A 314 12.79 3.92 13.04
CA GLY A 314 13.53 2.74 12.56
C GLY A 314 13.99 2.79 11.10
N SER A 315 13.83 3.92 10.40
CA SER A 315 14.17 4.05 8.97
C SER A 315 15.67 4.16 8.63
N TYR A 316 16.59 4.21 9.61
CA TYR A 316 18.04 4.17 9.35
C TYR A 316 18.89 3.60 10.50
N ALA A 317 20.16 3.33 10.18
CA ALA A 317 21.05 2.37 10.84
C ALA A 317 21.26 2.47 12.36
N ALA A 318 21.58 1.31 12.94
CA ALA A 318 21.86 1.05 14.35
C ALA A 318 23.30 1.42 14.82
N THR A 319 24.09 2.15 14.03
CA THR A 319 25.48 2.49 14.38
C THR A 319 25.62 3.93 14.88
N ALA A 320 26.35 4.14 15.98
CA ALA A 320 26.58 5.45 16.62
C ALA A 320 27.10 6.54 15.66
N ASN A 321 26.51 7.74 15.75
CA ASN A 321 26.96 8.98 15.12
C ASN A 321 27.11 8.93 13.58
N LEU A 322 26.01 8.68 12.87
CA LEU A 322 26.02 8.64 11.40
C LEU A 322 26.18 10.05 10.81
N THR A 323 27.02 10.17 9.78
CA THR A 323 27.00 11.34 8.91
C THR A 323 25.73 11.32 8.06
N ALA A 324 25.32 12.47 7.50
CA ALA A 324 24.23 12.50 6.52
C ALA A 324 24.47 11.47 5.40
N GLN A 325 25.70 11.36 4.90
CA GLN A 325 26.05 10.39 3.86
C GLN A 325 25.81 8.93 4.29
N GLY A 326 26.13 8.56 5.54
CA GLY A 326 25.85 7.21 6.06
C GLY A 326 24.36 6.89 6.18
N VAL A 327 23.55 7.88 6.58
CA VAL A 327 22.08 7.76 6.61
C VAL A 327 21.54 7.51 5.21
N PHE A 328 21.96 8.33 4.23
CA PHE A 328 21.52 8.20 2.85
C PHE A 328 22.02 6.93 2.15
N GLN A 329 23.20 6.41 2.51
CA GLN A 329 23.63 5.08 2.08
C GLN A 329 22.72 3.96 2.60
N SER A 330 22.27 4.08 3.86
CA SER A 330 21.33 3.12 4.45
C SER A 330 19.96 3.20 3.75
N LEU A 331 19.47 4.41 3.50
CA LEU A 331 18.24 4.64 2.73
C LEU A 331 18.36 4.13 1.29
N ASN A 332 19.54 4.23 0.66
CA ASN A 332 19.77 3.67 -0.67
C ASN A 332 19.65 2.15 -0.68
N LEU A 333 20.19 1.48 0.34
CA LEU A 333 20.11 0.02 0.49
C LEU A 333 18.68 -0.44 0.81
N ALA A 334 17.95 0.29 1.64
CA ALA A 334 16.58 -0.07 2.03
C ALA A 334 15.53 0.32 0.97
N TYR A 335 15.62 1.54 0.44
CA TYR A 335 14.53 2.22 -0.27
C TYR A 335 14.95 2.91 -1.57
N ASN A 336 16.16 2.68 -2.07
CA ASN A 336 16.65 3.25 -3.34
C ASN A 336 16.70 4.79 -3.36
N VAL A 337 16.92 5.42 -2.21
CA VAL A 337 17.17 6.87 -2.13
C VAL A 337 18.60 7.17 -2.56
N ASP A 338 18.78 7.91 -3.66
CA ASP A 338 20.11 8.19 -4.20
C ASP A 338 20.98 9.00 -3.21
N PRO A 339 22.13 8.46 -2.76
CA PRO A 339 22.96 9.11 -1.75
C PRO A 339 23.68 10.36 -2.27
N THR A 340 23.70 10.62 -3.59
CA THR A 340 24.31 11.83 -4.16
C THR A 340 23.57 13.11 -3.76
N TYR A 341 22.31 13.01 -3.34
CA TYR A 341 21.49 14.15 -2.91
C TYR A 341 21.61 14.45 -1.41
N ALA A 342 22.37 13.64 -0.67
CA ALA A 342 22.47 13.73 0.78
C ALA A 342 22.76 15.16 1.26
N ASN A 343 23.69 15.86 0.60
CA ASN A 343 24.06 17.24 0.96
C ASN A 343 22.95 18.26 0.68
N GLN A 344 22.27 18.13 -0.46
CA GLN A 344 21.19 19.03 -0.85
C GLN A 344 19.97 18.86 0.05
N LEU A 345 19.59 17.60 0.32
CA LEU A 345 18.50 17.27 1.24
C LEU A 345 18.85 17.67 2.68
N ALA A 346 20.09 17.45 3.12
CA ALA A 346 20.54 17.90 4.42
C ALA A 346 20.46 19.42 4.58
N ALA A 347 20.84 20.18 3.54
CA ALA A 347 20.72 21.63 3.56
C ALA A 347 19.25 22.09 3.56
N ALA A 348 18.40 21.49 2.72
CA ALA A 348 17.00 21.89 2.58
C ALA A 348 16.17 21.63 3.84
N TYR A 349 16.40 20.51 4.52
CA TYR A 349 15.69 20.15 5.74
C TYR A 349 16.38 20.64 7.02
N GLY A 350 17.63 21.12 6.95
CA GLY A 350 18.38 21.52 8.14
C GLY A 350 18.81 20.32 8.98
N PHE A 351 19.23 19.23 8.33
CA PHE A 351 19.71 18.03 9.00
C PHE A 351 20.99 18.29 9.79
N PRO A 352 21.17 17.64 10.95
CA PRO A 352 22.40 17.77 11.72
C PRO A 352 23.55 17.09 10.97
N GLN A 353 24.77 17.58 11.25
CA GLN A 353 26.00 16.99 10.72
C GLN A 353 26.23 15.56 11.22
N ARG A 354 25.67 15.23 12.39
CA ARG A 354 25.71 13.90 12.99
C ARG A 354 24.32 13.53 13.49
N TRP A 355 23.90 12.33 13.13
CA TRP A 355 22.63 11.75 13.52
C TRP A 355 22.81 10.81 14.71
N PRO A 356 21.87 10.81 15.68
CA PRO A 356 21.80 9.75 16.68
C PRO A 356 21.49 8.41 16.00
N VAL A 357 21.77 7.33 16.71
CA VAL A 357 21.36 5.99 16.27
C VAL A 357 19.85 5.88 16.40
N SER A 358 19.15 5.54 15.32
CA SER A 358 17.70 5.28 15.35
C SER A 358 16.92 6.34 16.15
N PRO A 359 16.71 7.54 15.59
CA PRO A 359 16.17 8.67 16.32
C PRO A 359 14.79 8.32 16.86
N ASN A 360 14.60 8.56 18.15
CA ASN A 360 13.41 8.25 18.89
C ASN A 360 12.47 9.45 18.88
N VAL A 361 11.23 9.21 18.50
CA VAL A 361 10.15 10.22 18.44
C VAL A 361 9.95 10.99 19.74
N ASN A 362 10.31 10.42 20.89
CA ASN A 362 10.10 11.03 22.21
C ASN A 362 11.30 11.83 22.70
N THR A 363 12.53 11.45 22.35
CA THR A 363 13.74 11.98 23.00
C THR A 363 14.65 12.77 22.07
N ASP A 364 14.54 12.57 20.76
CA ASP A 364 15.46 13.20 19.81
C ASP A 364 14.88 14.47 19.20
N SER A 365 15.51 15.60 19.50
CA SER A 365 15.10 16.93 18.99
C SER A 365 15.20 17.05 17.46
N VAL A 366 15.96 16.17 16.81
CA VAL A 366 16.06 16.11 15.35
C VAL A 366 14.88 15.36 14.69
N TYR A 367 14.14 14.55 15.46
CA TYR A 367 13.11 13.67 14.91
C TYR A 367 12.04 14.40 14.08
N PRO A 368 11.53 15.59 14.46
CA PRO A 368 10.52 16.29 13.65
C PRO A 368 11.02 16.64 12.24
N VAL A 369 12.29 17.04 12.11
CA VAL A 369 12.89 17.37 10.82
C VAL A 369 13.07 16.10 9.97
N TRP A 370 13.48 15.00 10.61
CA TRP A 370 13.57 13.69 9.97
C TRP A 370 12.20 13.18 9.48
N ALA A 371 11.20 13.23 10.34
CA ALA A 371 9.82 12.86 10.02
C ALA A 371 9.27 13.72 8.88
N ASN A 372 9.60 15.01 8.82
CA ASN A 372 9.22 15.85 7.69
C ASN A 372 9.78 15.33 6.37
N PHE A 373 11.08 15.02 6.31
CA PHE A 373 11.68 14.45 5.10
C PHE A 373 11.07 13.11 4.72
N ILE A 374 10.91 12.19 5.67
CA ILE A 374 10.34 10.86 5.41
C ILE A 374 8.91 10.98 4.88
N GLY A 375 8.08 11.81 5.50
CA GLY A 375 6.72 12.04 5.05
C GLY A 375 6.66 12.68 3.65
N ASP A 376 7.55 13.64 3.37
CA ASP A 376 7.61 14.30 2.07
C ASP A 376 8.09 13.35 0.96
N TYR A 377 9.17 12.59 1.22
CA TYR A 377 9.78 11.68 0.25
C TYR A 377 8.89 10.49 -0.08
N PHE A 378 8.38 9.79 0.94
CA PHE A 378 7.64 8.55 0.73
C PHE A 378 6.16 8.77 0.43
N ILE A 379 5.56 9.88 0.86
CA ILE A 379 4.10 10.03 0.80
C ILE A 379 3.68 11.31 0.08
N LYS A 380 4.01 12.48 0.62
CA LYS A 380 3.34 13.72 0.21
C LYS A 380 3.69 14.16 -1.20
N CYS A 381 4.98 14.16 -1.56
CA CYS A 381 5.40 14.68 -2.86
C CYS A 381 5.03 13.74 -4.01
N GLY A 382 5.06 12.43 -3.78
CA GLY A 382 4.53 11.44 -4.72
C GLY A 382 3.03 11.64 -4.99
N ASN A 383 2.23 11.82 -3.94
CA ASN A 383 0.79 12.07 -4.07
C ASN A 383 0.47 13.38 -4.79
N LEU A 384 1.22 14.45 -4.49
CA LEU A 384 1.09 15.73 -5.21
C LEU A 384 1.39 15.56 -6.70
N GLY A 385 2.54 14.97 -7.03
CA GLY A 385 2.93 14.73 -8.42
C GLY A 385 1.93 13.85 -9.17
N LEU A 386 1.38 12.83 -8.50
CA LEU A 386 0.31 12.00 -9.06
C LEU A 386 -0.91 12.86 -9.40
N ALA A 387 -1.40 13.67 -8.45
CA ALA A 387 -2.58 14.52 -8.65
C ALA A 387 -2.36 15.52 -9.81
N GLU A 388 -1.21 16.20 -9.85
CA GLU A 388 -0.87 17.16 -10.89
C GLU A 388 -0.80 16.51 -12.28
N PHE A 389 -0.10 15.38 -12.40
CA PHE A 389 0.04 14.67 -13.67
C PHE A 389 -1.27 14.02 -14.12
N ALA A 390 -2.09 13.52 -13.20
CA ALA A 390 -3.40 12.98 -13.50
C ALA A 390 -4.33 14.06 -14.09
N VAL A 391 -4.41 15.23 -13.45
CA VAL A 391 -5.20 16.37 -13.98
C VAL A 391 -4.64 16.88 -15.30
N ALA A 392 -3.32 16.98 -15.45
CA ALA A 392 -2.69 17.37 -16.72
C ALA A 392 -3.03 16.41 -17.88
N ASN A 393 -3.40 15.16 -17.56
CA ASN A 393 -3.86 14.14 -18.49
C ASN A 393 -5.39 13.96 -18.46
N ASN A 394 -6.15 14.97 -18.01
CA ASN A 394 -7.62 15.03 -17.99
C ASN A 394 -8.33 13.98 -17.11
N ALA A 395 -7.66 13.43 -16.09
CA ALA A 395 -8.33 12.61 -15.08
C ALA A 395 -9.19 13.48 -14.15
N SER A 396 -10.28 12.92 -13.63
CA SER A 396 -11.06 13.56 -12.56
C SER A 396 -10.40 13.27 -11.22
N VAL A 397 -9.96 14.31 -10.52
CA VAL A 397 -9.17 14.18 -9.29
C VAL A 397 -9.79 15.00 -8.17
N PHE A 398 -9.89 14.39 -7.00
CA PHE A 398 -10.27 15.03 -5.75
C PHE A 398 -9.19 14.75 -4.73
N THR A 399 -8.75 15.77 -3.97
CA THR A 399 -7.73 15.57 -2.95
C THR A 399 -8.26 15.84 -1.55
N TYR A 400 -7.77 15.12 -0.54
CA TYR A 400 -7.97 15.47 0.88
C TYR A 400 -6.66 15.64 1.65
N TYR A 401 -6.72 16.45 2.70
CA TYR A 401 -5.68 16.58 3.71
C TYR A 401 -6.29 16.35 5.08
N PHE A 402 -5.94 15.24 5.71
CA PHE A 402 -6.41 14.90 7.05
C PHE A 402 -5.42 15.44 8.09
N TYR A 403 -5.93 16.24 9.02
CA TYR A 403 -5.14 16.86 10.09
C TYR A 403 -5.89 16.89 11.42
N TYR A 404 -6.89 16.02 11.56
CA TYR A 404 -7.60 15.84 12.80
C TYR A 404 -6.64 15.23 13.84
N ASN A 405 -6.35 16.00 14.89
CA ASN A 405 -5.28 15.67 15.83
C ASN A 405 -5.82 15.47 17.25
N ASN A 406 -5.98 14.21 17.63
CA ASN A 406 -6.21 13.80 19.03
C ASN A 406 -4.94 13.20 19.67
N ASN A 407 -3.81 13.19 18.96
CA ASN A 407 -2.56 12.58 19.42
C ASN A 407 -1.46 13.64 19.51
N THR A 408 -1.27 14.20 20.69
CA THR A 408 -0.27 15.25 20.95
C THR A 408 1.18 14.80 20.70
N ARG A 409 1.44 13.49 20.65
CA ARG A 409 2.78 12.92 20.41
C ARG A 409 3.07 12.70 18.93
N LEU A 410 2.18 12.02 18.24
CA LEU A 410 2.41 11.58 16.85
C LEU A 410 1.79 12.53 15.81
N GLY A 411 0.87 13.38 16.24
CA GLY A 411 0.00 14.16 15.35
C GLY A 411 -0.98 13.27 14.60
N THR A 412 -1.45 13.73 13.44
CA THR A 412 -2.21 12.92 12.49
C THR A 412 -1.22 12.10 11.67
N TYR A 413 -0.73 11.01 12.26
CA TYR A 413 0.35 10.20 11.72
C TYR A 413 -0.08 9.36 10.52
N HIS A 414 0.85 8.68 9.84
CA HIS A 414 0.54 7.80 8.71
C HIS A 414 -0.50 6.73 9.08
N SER A 415 -1.46 6.46 8.21
CA SER A 415 -2.53 5.46 8.43
C SER A 415 -3.56 5.82 9.51
N TYR A 416 -3.52 7.03 10.07
CA TYR A 416 -4.43 7.47 11.13
C TYR A 416 -5.88 7.63 10.65
N GLU A 417 -6.10 7.91 9.37
CA GLU A 417 -7.43 8.08 8.78
C GLU A 417 -8.18 6.76 8.59
N ILE A 418 -7.50 5.62 8.54
CA ILE A 418 -8.12 4.33 8.21
C ILE A 418 -9.31 4.04 9.15
N ALA A 419 -9.15 4.24 10.46
CA ALA A 419 -10.23 4.02 11.42
C ALA A 419 -11.49 4.85 11.09
N PHE A 420 -11.31 6.04 10.51
CA PHE A 420 -12.37 6.94 10.10
C PHE A 420 -12.98 6.52 8.75
N VAL A 421 -12.15 6.10 7.79
CA VAL A 421 -12.58 5.60 6.47
C VAL A 421 -13.43 4.31 6.61
N TRP A 422 -13.07 3.44 7.55
CA TRP A 422 -13.74 2.16 7.79
C TRP A 422 -14.97 2.24 8.70
N ASN A 423 -15.29 3.43 9.24
CA ASN A 423 -16.26 3.61 10.31
C ASN A 423 -16.00 2.67 11.51
N ASN A 424 -14.74 2.60 11.92
CA ASN A 424 -14.25 1.70 12.97
C ASN A 424 -13.46 2.45 14.05
N THR A 425 -13.76 3.74 14.28
CA THR A 425 -13.05 4.58 15.26
C THR A 425 -13.12 4.04 16.69
N LYS A 426 -14.16 3.26 17.02
CA LYS A 426 -14.31 2.59 18.31
C LYS A 426 -13.26 1.51 18.57
N PHE A 427 -12.62 0.97 17.53
CA PHE A 427 -11.51 0.02 17.67
C PHE A 427 -10.38 0.60 18.54
N PHE A 428 -10.18 1.92 18.51
CA PHE A 428 -9.23 2.65 19.36
C PHE A 428 -9.87 3.40 20.53
N ASN A 429 -11.05 2.98 20.98
CA ASN A 429 -11.83 3.70 21.98
C ASN A 429 -12.17 5.16 21.57
N GLY A 430 -12.41 5.39 20.28
CA GLY A 430 -12.82 6.70 19.77
C GLY A 430 -14.17 7.16 20.34
N GLY A 431 -14.30 8.48 20.52
CA GLY A 431 -15.49 9.13 21.06
C GLY A 431 -16.47 9.62 19.99
N ASP A 432 -17.55 10.30 20.42
CA ASP A 432 -18.61 10.78 19.52
C ASP A 432 -18.07 11.72 18.42
N THR A 433 -17.12 12.59 18.75
CA THR A 433 -16.47 13.48 17.77
C THR A 433 -15.73 12.69 16.70
N ASP A 434 -15.07 11.59 17.04
CA ASP A 434 -14.37 10.74 16.08
C ASP A 434 -15.38 10.09 15.12
N GLY A 435 -16.54 9.67 15.64
CA GLY A 435 -17.65 9.18 14.84
C GLY A 435 -18.19 10.22 13.85
N LEU A 436 -18.33 11.48 14.28
CA LEU A 436 -18.76 12.57 13.39
C LEU A 436 -17.72 12.89 12.30
N VAL A 437 -16.43 12.83 12.62
CA VAL A 437 -15.36 12.99 11.61
C VAL A 437 -15.33 11.79 10.66
N SER A 438 -15.55 10.58 11.16
CA SER A 438 -15.65 9.37 10.34
C SER A 438 -16.82 9.46 9.35
N GLN A 439 -17.95 10.03 9.77
CA GLN A 439 -19.10 10.24 8.89
C GLN A 439 -18.76 11.04 7.63
N ILE A 440 -17.84 12.02 7.72
CA ILE A 440 -17.37 12.80 6.57
C ILE A 440 -16.70 11.87 5.54
N PHE A 441 -15.82 10.98 5.96
CA PHE A 441 -15.20 10.02 5.03
C PHE A 441 -16.24 9.07 4.43
N VAL A 442 -17.11 8.51 5.27
CA VAL A 442 -18.10 7.52 4.87
C VAL A 442 -19.05 8.09 3.81
N ASP A 443 -19.62 9.27 4.05
CA ASP A 443 -20.59 9.93 3.17
C ASP A 443 -19.96 10.32 1.84
N HIS A 444 -18.78 10.97 1.86
CA HIS A 444 -18.14 11.43 0.64
C HIS A 444 -17.59 10.27 -0.19
N PHE A 445 -17.04 9.23 0.44
CA PHE A 445 -16.60 8.03 -0.30
C PHE A 445 -17.80 7.26 -0.85
N GLU A 446 -18.96 7.29 -0.17
CA GLU A 446 -20.21 6.75 -0.69
C GLU A 446 -20.72 7.53 -1.91
N SER A 447 -20.70 8.85 -1.85
CA SER A 447 -21.04 9.68 -3.01
C SER A 447 -20.10 9.38 -4.18
N PHE A 448 -18.81 9.23 -3.92
CA PHE A 448 -17.80 8.96 -4.94
C PHE A 448 -17.98 7.59 -5.61
N GLN A 449 -18.20 6.52 -4.86
CA GLN A 449 -18.45 5.19 -5.46
C GLN A 449 -19.75 5.16 -6.29
N ASN A 450 -20.73 6.00 -5.95
CA ASN A 450 -22.01 6.05 -6.65
C ASN A 450 -21.94 6.91 -7.92
N THR A 451 -21.25 8.04 -7.84
CA THR A 451 -21.36 9.11 -8.86
C THR A 451 -20.05 9.45 -9.56
N GLY A 452 -18.90 9.06 -9.01
CA GLY A 452 -17.58 9.56 -9.43
C GLY A 452 -17.23 10.92 -8.84
N SER A 453 -18.05 11.48 -7.94
CA SER A 453 -17.78 12.73 -7.22
C SER A 453 -18.05 12.56 -5.73
N PRO A 454 -17.16 13.02 -4.84
CA PRO A 454 -17.37 12.96 -3.39
C PRO A 454 -18.48 13.89 -2.88
N GLY A 455 -18.94 14.86 -3.68
CA GLY A 455 -19.98 15.79 -3.27
C GLY A 455 -19.77 17.20 -3.84
N ALA A 456 -20.74 18.09 -3.65
CA ALA A 456 -20.64 19.47 -4.15
C ALA A 456 -19.77 20.38 -3.27
N ASP A 457 -19.57 20.05 -2.01
CA ASP A 457 -18.71 20.77 -1.06
C ASP A 457 -17.22 20.39 -1.20
N TRP A 458 -16.95 19.19 -1.71
CA TRP A 458 -15.60 18.72 -2.04
C TRP A 458 -15.27 18.99 -3.51
N GLN A 459 -14.70 20.18 -3.75
CA GLN A 459 -14.35 20.63 -5.09
C GLN A 459 -13.21 19.80 -5.70
N PRO A 460 -13.21 19.58 -7.03
CA PRO A 460 -12.15 18.85 -7.70
C PRO A 460 -10.81 19.59 -7.63
N TYR A 461 -9.73 18.82 -7.56
CA TYR A 461 -8.38 19.32 -7.74
C TYR A 461 -8.17 19.67 -9.22
N SER A 462 -7.66 20.87 -9.49
CA SER A 462 -7.47 21.37 -10.86
C SER A 462 -6.24 22.27 -10.97
N GLN A 463 -5.69 22.37 -12.18
CA GLN A 463 -4.58 23.29 -12.47
C GLN A 463 -4.99 24.73 -12.13
N GLY A 464 -4.24 25.36 -11.22
CA GLY A 464 -4.39 26.77 -10.84
C GLY A 464 -5.25 27.03 -9.61
N ASN A 465 -6.13 26.10 -9.20
CA ASN A 465 -6.88 26.22 -7.95
C ASN A 465 -6.29 25.34 -6.84
N ASN A 466 -5.71 24.18 -7.20
CA ASN A 466 -5.06 23.24 -6.28
C ASN A 466 -5.93 22.84 -5.06
N ASN A 467 -7.26 22.86 -5.23
CA ASN A 467 -8.23 22.62 -4.17
C ASN A 467 -8.04 21.24 -3.55
N THR A 468 -7.87 21.23 -2.24
CA THR A 468 -7.77 20.06 -1.37
C THR A 468 -8.79 20.21 -0.24
N PHE A 469 -9.48 19.12 0.08
CA PHE A 469 -10.48 19.08 1.13
C PHE A 469 -9.83 18.81 2.48
N TYR A 470 -9.84 19.82 3.35
CA TYR A 470 -9.20 19.81 4.65
C TYR A 470 -10.16 19.22 5.69
N ILE A 471 -9.77 18.10 6.29
CA ILE A 471 -10.53 17.41 7.33
C ILE A 471 -9.75 17.46 8.64
N GLY A 472 -10.13 18.40 9.52
CA GLY A 472 -9.52 18.56 10.85
C GLY A 472 -10.51 18.55 12.00
N GLY A 473 -11.75 18.12 11.74
CA GLY A 473 -12.87 18.13 12.65
C GLY A 473 -14.18 18.06 11.87
N VAL A 474 -15.30 18.39 12.52
CA VAL A 474 -16.65 18.27 11.96
C VAL A 474 -17.04 19.39 10.98
N SER A 475 -16.09 20.23 10.57
CA SER A 475 -16.32 21.37 9.68
C SER A 475 -15.18 21.47 8.68
N PRO A 476 -15.21 20.64 7.62
CA PRO A 476 -14.18 20.65 6.60
C PRO A 476 -14.24 21.92 5.75
N PHE A 477 -13.13 22.24 5.08
CA PHE A 477 -13.05 23.37 4.17
C PHE A 477 -12.13 23.06 2.98
N SER A 478 -12.13 23.92 1.95
CA SER A 478 -11.22 23.79 0.81
C SER A 478 -10.02 24.74 0.94
N GLY A 479 -8.82 24.25 0.61
CA GLY A 479 -7.59 25.04 0.57
C GLY A 479 -6.57 24.45 -0.42
N PRO A 480 -5.42 25.11 -0.65
CA PRO A 480 -4.40 24.57 -1.55
C PRO A 480 -3.76 23.30 -0.97
N PHE A 481 -3.26 22.40 -1.82
CA PHE A 481 -2.48 21.23 -1.37
C PHE A 481 -1.25 21.67 -0.54
N PRO A 482 -0.94 21.04 0.61
CA PRO A 482 0.14 21.49 1.48
C PRO A 482 1.55 21.11 0.97
N ARG A 483 2.58 21.83 1.44
CA ARG A 483 4.03 21.55 1.23
C ARG A 483 4.57 21.61 -0.22
N LEU A 484 3.92 22.36 -1.11
CA LEU A 484 4.33 22.52 -2.51
C LEU A 484 5.85 22.80 -2.71
N ALA A 485 6.42 23.76 -1.96
CA ALA A 485 7.81 24.20 -2.19
C ALA A 485 8.89 23.15 -1.88
N THR A 486 8.62 22.18 -1.00
CA THR A 486 9.62 21.13 -0.69
C THR A 486 9.58 20.02 -1.75
N CYS A 487 8.44 19.84 -2.40
CA CYS A 487 8.29 18.85 -3.45
C CYS A 487 9.03 19.20 -4.74
N ASP A 488 9.33 20.47 -5.00
CA ASP A 488 10.21 20.89 -6.11
C ASP A 488 11.60 20.24 -6.03
N LEU A 489 12.10 20.00 -4.80
CA LEU A 489 13.37 19.32 -4.56
C LEU A 489 13.24 17.79 -4.66
N ILE A 490 12.13 17.23 -4.18
CA ILE A 490 11.90 15.79 -4.06
C ILE A 490 11.47 15.17 -5.39
N MET A 491 10.65 15.84 -6.19
CA MET A 491 10.09 15.29 -7.42
C MET A 491 11.14 14.73 -8.41
N PRO A 492 12.27 15.41 -8.69
CA PRO A 492 13.30 14.86 -9.56
C PRO A 492 13.96 13.57 -9.05
N LEU A 493 14.02 13.39 -7.72
CA LEU A 493 14.48 12.14 -7.09
C LEU A 493 13.50 11.00 -7.34
N LEU A 494 12.20 11.27 -7.17
CA LEU A 494 11.14 10.26 -7.32
C LEU A 494 11.01 9.80 -8.78
N MET A 495 11.24 10.71 -9.73
CA MET A 495 11.19 10.43 -11.17
C MET A 495 12.48 9.83 -11.73
N ASN A 496 13.56 9.79 -10.94
CA ASN A 496 14.90 9.38 -11.36
C ASN A 496 15.42 10.17 -12.57
N THR A 497 15.12 11.48 -12.64
CA THR A 497 15.44 12.34 -13.79
C THR A 497 16.56 13.34 -13.53
N TYR A 498 17.12 13.39 -12.32
CA TYR A 498 18.09 14.43 -11.98
C TYR A 498 19.54 14.01 -12.21
N THR A 499 20.27 14.96 -12.79
CA THR A 499 21.73 14.95 -12.92
C THR A 499 22.31 15.88 -11.87
N PRO A 500 23.24 15.42 -11.01
CA PRO A 500 23.91 16.27 -10.02
C PRO A 500 24.48 17.52 -10.66
N VAL A 501 24.11 18.69 -10.12
CA VAL A 501 24.79 19.93 -10.46
C VAL A 501 26.21 19.81 -9.91
N THR A 502 27.19 19.58 -10.78
CA THR A 502 28.60 19.68 -10.39
C THR A 502 28.83 21.09 -9.89
N ALA A 503 29.21 21.22 -8.62
CA ALA A 503 29.63 22.48 -8.03
C ALA A 503 30.92 22.94 -8.73
N THR A 504 30.78 23.70 -9.81
CA THR A 504 31.87 24.43 -10.43
C THR A 504 31.51 25.90 -10.53
N GLY A 505 32.22 26.71 -9.73
CA GLY A 505 32.73 27.99 -10.19
C GLY A 505 31.79 29.20 -10.07
N THR A 506 32.18 30.10 -9.18
CA THR A 506 31.88 31.53 -9.20
C THR A 506 32.08 32.19 -10.58
N GLY A 507 31.10 32.97 -11.05
CA GLY A 507 31.30 34.16 -11.90
C GLY A 507 31.03 34.07 -13.42
N GLY A 508 30.24 35.03 -13.93
CA GLY A 508 30.46 35.63 -15.27
C GLY A 508 29.55 35.25 -16.45
N THR A 509 28.59 36.13 -16.74
CA THR A 509 28.03 36.59 -18.04
C THR A 509 28.17 35.79 -19.36
N SER A 510 27.01 35.67 -20.02
CA SER A 510 26.69 35.80 -21.47
C SER A 510 27.21 34.85 -22.56
N SER A 511 26.21 34.24 -23.23
CA SER A 511 26.03 34.01 -24.68
C SER A 511 26.89 33.03 -25.49
N ALA A 512 26.15 32.27 -26.32
CA ALA A 512 26.44 31.77 -27.67
C ALA A 512 26.92 30.31 -27.84
N SER A 513 26.33 29.72 -28.89
CA SER A 513 26.42 28.35 -29.43
C SER A 513 27.82 27.91 -29.85
N ALA A 514 28.10 26.59 -29.81
CA ALA A 514 28.42 25.77 -30.99
C ALA A 514 28.92 24.35 -30.65
N THR A 515 28.41 23.39 -31.44
CA THR A 515 29.06 22.19 -32.01
C THR A 515 29.68 21.11 -31.12
N ALA A 516 29.15 19.89 -31.33
CA ALA A 516 29.75 18.61 -31.01
C ALA A 516 31.09 18.38 -31.72
N THR A 517 32.08 17.88 -30.99
CA THR A 517 33.14 16.97 -31.48
C THR A 517 33.61 16.09 -30.32
N GLY A 518 33.79 14.80 -30.59
CA GLY A 518 33.89 13.74 -29.58
C GLY A 518 35.22 13.67 -28.84
N PHE A 519 35.19 12.93 -27.72
CA PHE A 519 36.37 12.31 -27.15
C PHE A 519 36.03 10.92 -26.61
N THR A 520 36.98 10.03 -26.85
CA THR A 520 36.99 8.58 -26.72
C THR A 520 36.95 8.08 -25.28
N ASN A 521 36.15 7.03 -25.05
CA ASN A 521 36.15 6.22 -23.83
C ASN A 521 37.51 5.55 -23.60
N SER A 522 38.11 5.80 -22.45
CA SER A 522 39.02 4.84 -21.81
C SER A 522 38.53 4.64 -20.37
N VAL A 523 37.85 3.53 -20.14
CA VAL A 523 37.45 3.04 -18.82
C VAL A 523 38.58 2.17 -18.33
N THR A 524 39.39 2.67 -17.39
CA THR A 524 40.26 1.82 -16.59
C THR A 524 39.47 1.24 -15.42
N SER A 525 39.49 -0.08 -15.35
CA SER A 525 38.96 -0.92 -14.30
C SER A 525 39.54 -0.56 -12.93
N ASN A 526 38.70 -0.26 -11.94
CA ASN A 526 39.08 -0.34 -10.54
C ASN A 526 38.25 -1.43 -9.86
N ASN A 527 38.95 -2.49 -9.47
CA ASN A 527 38.47 -3.59 -8.63
C ASN A 527 37.96 -3.08 -7.27
N PRO A 528 36.98 -3.74 -6.64
CA PRO A 528 36.58 -3.48 -5.27
C PRO A 528 37.66 -3.99 -4.28
N PRO A 529 37.83 -3.35 -3.11
CA PRO A 529 38.82 -3.76 -2.14
C PRO A 529 38.39 -5.06 -1.43
N THR A 530 39.33 -6.00 -1.38
CA THR A 530 39.24 -7.26 -0.64
C THR A 530 39.60 -7.08 0.84
N ASN A 531 38.83 -7.73 1.71
CA ASN A 531 39.07 -8.06 3.13
C ASN A 531 38.91 -6.95 4.19
N SER A 532 37.84 -7.07 5.00
CA SER A 532 37.95 -7.60 6.38
C SER A 532 36.55 -7.83 6.98
N ASN A 533 36.46 -8.77 7.92
CA ASN A 533 35.25 -9.32 8.55
C ASN A 533 34.39 -8.33 9.37
N ASP A 534 34.57 -7.02 9.21
CA ASP A 534 33.78 -5.97 9.87
C ASP A 534 32.51 -5.61 9.09
N GLY A 535 32.51 -5.78 7.76
CA GLY A 535 31.32 -5.55 6.91
C GLY A 535 30.17 -6.50 7.24
N ALA A 536 30.47 -7.78 7.48
CA ALA A 536 29.46 -8.80 7.80
C ALA A 536 28.81 -8.60 9.18
N ARG A 537 29.54 -8.04 10.16
CA ARG A 537 29.00 -7.73 11.50
C ARG A 537 28.13 -6.47 11.51
N LEU A 538 28.47 -5.46 10.69
CA LEU A 538 27.60 -4.28 10.49
C LEU A 538 26.28 -4.66 9.81
N THR A 539 26.34 -5.61 8.89
CA THR A 539 25.22 -6.12 8.09
C THR A 539 24.16 -6.75 9.02
N PHE A 540 24.53 -7.65 9.94
CA PHE A 540 23.57 -8.27 10.88
C PHE A 540 22.90 -7.30 11.88
N ALA A 541 23.62 -6.25 12.33
CA ALA A 541 23.06 -5.25 13.25
C ALA A 541 22.06 -4.30 12.57
N LEU A 542 22.18 -4.08 11.25
CA LEU A 542 21.23 -3.32 10.44
C LEU A 542 19.89 -4.06 10.26
N PHE A 543 19.91 -5.39 10.26
CA PHE A 543 18.75 -6.22 9.87
C PHE A 543 17.88 -6.70 11.04
N SER A 544 18.33 -6.55 12.29
CA SER A 544 17.65 -7.15 13.43
C SER A 544 16.51 -6.30 14.03
N ILE A 545 16.29 -5.05 13.56
CA ILE A 545 15.31 -4.14 14.18
C ILE A 545 14.63 -3.24 13.11
N VAL A 546 14.01 -3.86 12.11
CA VAL A 546 12.90 -3.23 11.35
C VAL A 546 11.62 -4.02 11.65
N VAL A 547 11.36 -4.22 12.94
CA VAL A 547 10.14 -4.84 13.45
C VAL A 547 9.81 -4.11 14.73
N PHE A 548 9.05 -3.02 14.67
CA PHE A 548 8.24 -2.52 15.78
C PHE A 548 7.40 -1.31 15.33
N VAL A 549 6.51 -1.49 14.35
CA VAL A 549 5.34 -0.60 14.16
C VAL A 549 4.10 -1.40 13.72
N SER A 550 3.95 -2.64 14.19
CA SER A 550 2.72 -3.43 13.99
C SER A 550 2.02 -3.77 15.31
N LEU A 551 2.49 -3.25 16.45
CA LEU A 551 1.95 -3.51 17.78
C LEU A 551 1.82 -2.25 18.66
N LEU A 552 1.81 -1.06 18.06
CA LEU A 552 1.40 0.18 18.74
C LEU A 552 0.21 0.76 17.97
N VAL A 553 -0.84 -0.03 18.02
CA VAL A 553 -2.18 0.20 17.52
C VAL A 553 -3.08 -0.05 18.72
#